data_AF-B4QCT7-F1
#
_entry.id   AF-B4QCT7-F1
#
_cell.length_a   1.000
_cell.length_b   1.000
_cell.length_c   1.000
_cell.angle_alpha   90.00
_cell.angle_beta   90.00
_cell.angle_gamma   90.00
#
_symmetry.space_group_name_H-M   'P 1'
#
loop_
_entity.id
_entity.type
_entity.pdbx_description
1 polymer ?
#
loop_
_entity_poly.entity_id
_entity_poly.type
_entity_poly.pdbx_seq_one_letter_code
_entity_poly.pdbx_strand_id
1 'polypeptide(L)'
;MWNMYQGIQNVIVKLSTKESQSESYLLINSHFDSKPGSPGSGDDGVMVVVMLEVLRQMATSETPFQHGIIFLFNGAEENALQGAHGFITQHKWAPNCSVVSFQVIPFCYFSYLFYMLLVVFFPITGRNGISSNPDLIIALLCGICTYFALGFVAQFINVFRWPKLILLGLGVVTFIFCMIAVSEVGFPYRPKTNVMRVNFMQTKRIFYDYDGAVTHSDSGYYFIYQDRRSLSPLKDFNVNLTGLTSMEPDCDKYVMCGAPCFNFCGGRRRAGWLPREVSIPGDITLELLEKSVLPDGKTTRFEFKLTGPPQMNVFIQPVGVAKVRDWSFDRKLLEDTYEPPYVAYISYGIDDSPLKFFVELAKSDGDLSGPLMELGVVGHFISYEFERDAHAKEFLSDLPNYVHAMEWPAIFKGYIF
;
A
#
# COMPACT_ATOMS: atom_id res chain seq x y z
N MET A 1 -24.82 -2.74 36.45
CA MET A 1 -23.93 -3.01 37.59
C MET A 1 -24.37 -2.07 38.71
N TRP A 2 -24.64 -2.57 39.91
CA TRP A 2 -24.99 -1.73 41.06
C TRP A 2 -23.75 -1.65 41.96
N ASN A 3 -23.25 -0.45 42.24
CA ASN A 3 -22.11 -0.24 43.14
C ASN A 3 -22.64 0.03 44.55
N MET A 4 -22.15 -0.72 45.54
CA MET A 4 -22.41 -0.48 46.97
C MET A 4 -21.06 -0.26 47.66
N TYR A 5 -20.85 0.95 48.19
CA TYR A 5 -19.62 1.30 48.92
C TYR A 5 -19.79 0.97 50.39
N GLN A 6 -18.92 0.12 50.94
CA GLN A 6 -18.90 -0.17 52.37
C GLN A 6 -17.46 -0.09 52.88
N GLY A 7 -17.14 0.99 53.60
CA GLY A 7 -15.82 1.19 54.21
C GLY A 7 -14.67 1.47 53.24
N ILE A 8 -14.95 1.78 51.96
CA ILE A 8 -13.92 2.23 51.00
C ILE A 8 -13.45 3.62 51.40
N GLN A 9 -12.13 3.82 51.43
CA GLN A 9 -11.51 5.06 51.85
C GLN A 9 -10.73 5.69 50.70
N ASN A 10 -10.93 7.00 50.53
CA ASN A 10 -10.08 7.85 49.70
C ASN A 10 -9.40 8.86 50.63
N VAL A 11 -8.15 9.22 50.33
CA VAL A 11 -7.47 10.35 50.96
C VAL A 11 -7.48 11.51 49.98
N ILE A 12 -8.09 12.63 50.38
CA ILE A 12 -8.30 13.79 49.50
C ILE A 12 -7.66 15.01 50.14
N VAL A 13 -6.78 15.68 49.41
CA VAL A 13 -6.14 16.92 49.86
C VAL A 13 -6.46 18.03 48.88
N LYS A 14 -7.01 19.14 49.37
CA LYS A 14 -7.22 20.36 48.58
C LYS A 14 -6.14 21.38 48.96
N LEU A 15 -5.36 21.80 47.97
CA LEU A 15 -4.35 22.83 48.10
C LEU A 15 -4.81 24.07 47.31
N SER A 16 -4.93 25.21 47.98
CA SER A 16 -5.30 26.49 47.36
C SER A 16 -4.53 27.64 47.98
N THR A 17 -4.15 28.63 47.17
CA THR A 17 -3.60 29.89 47.67
C THR A 17 -4.68 30.69 48.39
N LYS A 18 -4.29 31.47 49.41
CA LYS A 18 -5.24 32.28 50.20
C LYS A 18 -5.98 33.33 49.35
N GLU A 19 -5.35 33.77 48.26
CA GLU A 19 -5.86 34.80 47.35
C GLU A 19 -6.70 34.22 46.19
N SER A 20 -6.72 32.89 46.00
CA SER A 20 -7.50 32.28 44.93
C SER A 20 -9.01 32.34 45.26
N GLN A 21 -9.75 33.00 44.38
CA GLN A 21 -11.22 32.99 44.37
C GLN A 21 -11.79 31.98 43.34
N SER A 22 -10.93 31.17 42.71
CA SER A 22 -11.38 30.26 41.66
C SER A 22 -12.14 29.06 42.25
N GLU A 23 -13.35 28.84 41.75
CA GLU A 23 -14.13 27.66 42.09
C GLU A 23 -13.69 26.42 41.30
N SER A 24 -12.89 26.58 40.25
CA SER A 24 -12.40 25.47 39.41
C SER A 24 -11.13 24.85 39.98
N TYR A 25 -11.06 23.52 39.96
CA TYR A 25 -9.95 22.74 40.50
C TYR A 25 -9.28 21.87 39.45
N LEU A 26 -7.95 21.75 39.56
CA LEU A 26 -7.17 20.72 38.89
C LEU A 26 -7.18 19.46 39.76
N LEU A 27 -7.69 18.34 39.25
CA LEU A 27 -7.62 17.06 39.95
C LEU A 27 -6.39 16.27 39.49
N ILE A 28 -5.55 15.89 40.43
CA ILE A 28 -4.46 14.93 40.25
C ILE A 28 -4.87 13.67 41.01
N ASN A 29 -4.89 12.53 40.33
CA ASN A 29 -5.43 11.28 40.85
C ASN A 29 -4.42 10.13 40.69
N SER A 30 -4.30 9.32 41.72
CA SER A 30 -3.53 8.07 41.74
C SER A 30 -4.21 7.14 42.75
N HIS A 31 -4.06 5.82 42.58
CA HIS A 31 -4.62 4.86 43.53
C HIS A 31 -3.55 4.34 44.48
N PHE A 32 -3.92 4.09 45.74
CA PHE A 32 -2.97 3.60 46.73
C PHE A 32 -3.17 2.12 47.09
N ASP A 33 -4.26 1.50 46.64
CA ASP A 33 -4.45 0.06 46.78
C ASP A 33 -3.66 -0.72 45.72
N SER A 34 -3.38 -2.00 46.03
CA SER A 34 -2.69 -2.93 45.13
C SER A 34 -3.46 -4.24 45.00
N LYS A 35 -3.21 -5.00 43.93
CA LYS A 35 -3.69 -6.39 43.80
C LYS A 35 -3.27 -7.27 45.00
N PRO A 36 -4.11 -8.27 45.37
CA PRO A 36 -3.75 -9.25 46.41
C PRO A 36 -2.41 -9.92 46.13
N GLY A 37 -1.49 -9.85 47.11
CA GLY A 37 -0.16 -10.45 47.02
C GLY A 37 0.87 -9.61 46.25
N SER A 38 0.52 -8.43 45.75
CA SER A 38 1.44 -7.52 45.09
C SER A 38 1.95 -6.44 46.06
N PRO A 39 3.27 -6.14 46.07
CA PRO A 39 3.80 -4.98 46.78
C PRO A 39 3.39 -3.64 46.11
N GLY A 40 2.80 -3.66 44.91
CA GLY A 40 2.22 -2.47 44.27
C GLY A 40 3.21 -1.38 43.90
N SER A 41 4.50 -1.70 43.74
CA SER A 41 5.53 -0.67 43.49
C SER A 41 5.32 0.05 42.15
N GLY A 42 5.14 -0.68 41.06
CA GLY A 42 4.87 -0.10 39.73
C GLY A 42 3.43 0.37 39.54
N ASP A 43 2.48 -0.32 40.17
CA ASP A 43 1.03 -0.13 40.02
C ASP A 43 0.42 -0.11 41.44
N ASP A 44 0.24 1.04 42.08
CA ASP A 44 0.52 2.43 41.62
C ASP A 44 1.40 3.21 42.63
N GLY A 45 2.19 2.49 43.42
CA GLY A 45 2.98 3.03 44.52
C GLY A 45 4.00 4.11 44.12
N VAL A 46 4.66 3.98 42.97
CA VAL A 46 5.55 5.03 42.45
C VAL A 46 4.79 6.31 42.14
N MET A 47 3.59 6.24 41.55
CA MET A 47 2.81 7.46 41.27
C MET A 47 2.28 8.10 42.54
N VAL A 48 1.89 7.30 43.55
CA VAL A 48 1.54 7.83 44.88
C VAL A 48 2.69 8.64 45.47
N VAL A 49 3.92 8.12 45.43
CA VAL A 49 5.11 8.81 45.93
C VAL A 49 5.40 10.09 45.13
N VAL A 50 5.32 10.03 43.80
CA VAL A 50 5.47 11.21 42.94
C VAL A 50 4.41 12.27 43.27
N MET A 51 3.16 11.86 43.47
CA MET A 51 2.06 12.75 43.81
C MET A 51 2.24 13.40 45.19
N LEU A 52 2.77 12.66 46.18
CA LEU A 52 3.14 13.21 47.49
C LEU A 52 4.28 14.22 47.41
N GLU A 53 5.31 13.95 46.58
CA GLU A 53 6.42 14.89 46.40
C GLU A 53 5.97 16.16 45.67
N VAL A 54 5.10 16.03 44.65
CA VAL A 54 4.47 17.19 44.00
C VAL A 54 3.65 18.00 45.00
N LEU A 55 2.83 17.34 45.84
CA LEU A 55 2.09 18.01 46.90
C LEU A 55 3.03 18.76 47.87
N ARG A 56 4.14 18.14 48.29
CA ARG A 56 5.13 18.75 49.18
C ARG A 56 5.78 20.00 48.56
N GLN A 57 6.22 19.90 47.31
CA GLN A 57 6.82 21.01 46.57
C GLN A 57 5.83 22.16 46.38
N MET A 58 4.60 21.87 45.96
CA MET A 58 3.56 22.88 45.77
C MET A 58 3.12 23.54 47.08
N ALA A 59 3.09 22.79 48.19
CA ALA A 59 2.75 23.34 49.51
C ALA A 59 3.86 24.22 50.10
N THR A 60 5.12 23.98 49.72
CA THR A 60 6.28 24.77 50.19
C THR A 60 6.57 25.96 49.26
N SER A 61 6.12 25.93 48.02
CA SER A 61 6.36 26.99 47.05
C SER A 61 5.68 28.30 47.44
N GLU A 62 6.41 29.40 47.33
CA GLU A 62 5.88 30.76 47.53
C GLU A 62 5.12 31.29 46.30
N THR A 63 5.24 30.61 45.15
CA THR A 63 4.61 31.04 43.90
C THR A 63 3.09 30.85 43.97
N PRO A 64 2.29 31.93 43.87
CA PRO A 64 0.85 31.79 43.90
C PRO A 64 0.32 31.18 42.60
N PHE A 65 -0.71 30.33 42.72
CA PHE A 65 -1.44 29.75 41.60
C PHE A 65 -2.93 30.10 41.66
N GLN A 66 -3.54 30.27 40.49
CA GLN A 66 -4.91 30.79 40.33
C GLN A 66 -5.99 29.76 40.64
N HIS A 67 -5.78 28.49 40.27
CA HIS A 67 -6.74 27.40 40.41
C HIS A 67 -6.29 26.44 41.51
N GLY A 68 -7.19 26.06 42.43
CA GLY A 68 -6.87 25.08 43.47
C GLY A 68 -6.56 23.71 42.88
N ILE A 69 -5.72 22.94 43.55
CA ILE A 69 -5.36 21.57 43.16
C ILE A 69 -5.97 20.60 44.16
N ILE A 70 -6.65 19.57 43.67
CA ILE A 70 -7.15 18.46 44.46
C ILE A 70 -6.28 17.25 44.16
N PHE A 71 -5.65 16.71 45.19
CA PHE A 71 -4.94 15.45 45.14
C PHE A 71 -5.88 14.37 45.67
N LEU A 72 -6.23 13.42 44.83
CA LEU A 72 -7.09 12.28 45.15
C LEU A 72 -6.26 11.00 45.15
N PHE A 73 -5.99 10.49 46.34
CA PHE A 73 -5.46 9.15 46.54
C PHE A 73 -6.67 8.24 46.73
N ASN A 74 -7.11 7.60 45.64
CA ASN A 74 -8.29 6.75 45.69
C ASN A 74 -7.94 5.33 46.15
N GLY A 75 -8.89 4.68 46.82
CA GLY A 75 -8.76 3.28 47.22
C GLY A 75 -9.73 2.39 46.46
N ALA A 76 -9.43 1.10 46.41
CA ALA A 76 -10.19 0.09 45.68
C ALA A 76 -10.33 0.40 44.17
N GLU A 77 -9.26 0.91 43.56
CA GLU A 77 -9.11 0.97 42.09
C GLU A 77 -9.13 -0.43 41.50
N GLU A 78 -8.39 -1.33 42.15
CA GLU A 78 -8.13 -2.69 41.67
C GLU A 78 -9.39 -3.57 41.65
N ASN A 79 -10.42 -3.09 42.35
CA ASN A 79 -11.77 -3.65 42.39
C ASN A 79 -12.75 -2.84 41.52
N ALA A 80 -12.33 -2.49 40.29
CA ALA A 80 -13.11 -1.76 39.30
C ALA A 80 -13.43 -0.30 39.68
N LEU A 81 -12.40 0.47 40.05
CA LEU A 81 -12.42 1.93 40.16
C LEU A 81 -13.39 2.48 41.22
N GLN A 82 -13.66 1.73 42.28
CA GLN A 82 -14.76 2.04 43.20
C GLN A 82 -14.52 3.34 43.97
N GLY A 83 -13.30 3.59 44.44
CA GLY A 83 -12.96 4.84 45.14
C GLY A 83 -13.05 6.06 44.24
N ALA A 84 -12.50 5.98 43.02
CA ALA A 84 -12.59 7.06 42.04
C ALA A 84 -14.05 7.35 41.64
N HIS A 85 -14.86 6.31 41.43
CA HIS A 85 -16.28 6.45 41.17
C HIS A 85 -17.03 7.10 42.36
N GLY A 86 -16.73 6.68 43.59
CA GLY A 86 -17.31 7.29 44.79
C GLY A 86 -17.00 8.79 44.87
N PHE A 87 -15.77 9.19 44.57
CA PHE A 87 -15.39 10.61 44.53
C PHE A 87 -16.17 11.38 43.45
N ILE A 88 -16.14 10.92 42.20
CA ILE A 88 -16.75 11.68 41.10
C ILE A 88 -18.27 11.80 41.23
N THR A 89 -18.93 10.81 41.83
CA THR A 89 -20.40 10.77 41.94
C THR A 89 -20.95 11.40 43.22
N GLN A 90 -20.22 11.35 44.34
CA GLN A 90 -20.74 11.76 45.64
C GLN A 90 -20.03 12.97 46.25
N HIS A 91 -18.79 13.26 45.85
CA HIS A 91 -18.00 14.28 46.54
C HIS A 91 -18.32 15.71 46.06
N LYS A 92 -18.55 16.62 47.01
CA LYS A 92 -18.92 18.03 46.74
C LYS A 92 -17.94 18.82 45.86
N TRP A 93 -16.68 18.40 45.78
CA TRP A 93 -15.66 19.06 44.95
C TRP A 93 -15.56 18.51 43.52
N ALA A 94 -16.15 17.35 43.25
CA ALA A 94 -16.06 16.70 41.95
C ALA A 94 -16.63 17.53 40.78
N PRO A 95 -17.77 18.25 40.92
CA PRO A 95 -18.33 19.06 39.83
C PRO A 95 -17.38 20.16 39.33
N ASN A 96 -16.46 20.59 40.19
CA ASN A 96 -15.56 21.70 39.94
C ASN A 96 -14.19 21.23 39.39
N CYS A 97 -13.96 19.92 39.30
CA CYS A 97 -12.72 19.35 38.80
C CYS A 97 -12.71 19.34 37.26
N SER A 98 -11.74 20.03 36.63
CA SER A 98 -11.64 20.12 35.16
C SER A 98 -11.00 18.88 34.48
N VAL A 99 -11.20 17.68 35.04
CA VAL A 99 -10.57 16.41 34.61
C VAL A 99 -10.82 16.11 33.13
N VAL A 100 -12.03 16.40 32.68
CA VAL A 100 -12.49 16.07 31.33
C VAL A 100 -11.65 16.80 30.28
N SER A 101 -11.27 18.05 30.54
CA SER A 101 -10.48 18.87 29.60
C SER A 101 -9.09 18.30 29.30
N PHE A 102 -8.48 17.56 30.23
CA PHE A 102 -7.17 16.93 29.99
C PHE A 102 -7.21 15.79 28.99
N GLN A 103 -8.37 15.20 28.72
CA GLN A 103 -8.53 14.16 27.70
C GLN A 103 -8.39 14.68 26.27
N VAL A 104 -8.44 16.01 26.07
CA VAL A 104 -8.13 16.62 24.76
C VAL A 104 -6.68 16.31 24.36
N ILE A 105 -5.75 16.30 25.30
CA ILE A 105 -4.32 16.07 25.03
C ILE A 105 -4.07 14.65 24.46
N PRO A 106 -4.45 13.55 25.14
CA PRO A 106 -4.29 12.22 24.58
C PRO A 106 -5.13 12.06 23.31
N PHE A 107 -6.34 12.63 23.21
CA PHE A 107 -7.11 12.59 21.96
C PHE A 107 -6.36 13.24 20.78
N CYS A 108 -5.75 14.41 20.98
CA CYS A 108 -4.95 15.09 19.95
C CYS A 108 -3.70 14.27 19.59
N TYR A 109 -3.03 13.69 20.59
CA TYR A 109 -1.86 12.84 20.37
C TYR A 109 -2.22 11.57 19.58
N PHE A 110 -3.29 10.87 19.95
CA PHE A 110 -3.79 9.70 19.21
C PHE A 110 -4.26 10.07 17.80
N SER A 111 -4.92 11.22 17.64
CA SER A 111 -5.32 11.72 16.32
C SER A 111 -4.11 12.03 15.43
N TYR A 112 -3.03 12.58 16.01
CA TYR A 112 -1.78 12.79 15.31
C TYR A 112 -1.11 11.48 14.89
N LEU A 113 -1.03 10.49 15.78
CA LEU A 113 -0.51 9.17 15.44
C LEU A 113 -1.34 8.50 14.35
N PHE A 114 -2.67 8.61 14.41
CA PHE A 114 -3.56 8.11 13.38
C PHE A 114 -3.33 8.82 12.03
N TYR A 115 -3.18 10.14 12.02
CA TYR A 115 -2.81 10.89 10.82
C TYR A 115 -1.49 10.39 10.22
N MET A 116 -0.46 10.20 11.04
CA MET A 116 0.83 9.67 10.58
C MET A 116 0.70 8.27 9.97
N LEU A 117 -0.13 7.41 10.58
CA LEU A 117 -0.42 6.08 10.06
C LEU A 117 -1.10 6.16 8.69
N LEU A 118 -2.09 7.03 8.52
CA LEU A 118 -2.75 7.24 7.22
C LEU A 118 -1.78 7.74 6.15
N VAL A 119 -0.95 8.74 6.47
CA VAL A 119 0.05 9.29 5.54
C VAL A 119 1.04 8.23 5.06
N VAL A 120 1.41 7.27 5.91
CA VAL A 120 2.29 6.16 5.53
C VAL A 120 1.55 5.11 4.70
N PHE A 121 0.32 4.75 5.05
CA PHE A 121 -0.40 3.65 4.41
C PHE A 121 -1.05 4.03 3.06
N PHE A 122 -1.43 5.29 2.85
CA PHE A 122 -1.94 5.76 1.56
C PHE A 122 -1.03 5.44 0.36
N PRO A 123 0.27 5.81 0.35
CA PRO A 123 1.15 5.52 -0.77
C PRO A 123 1.49 4.03 -0.90
N ILE A 124 1.54 3.28 0.22
CA ILE A 124 1.82 1.83 0.20
C ILE A 124 0.65 1.09 -0.44
N THR A 125 -0.57 1.33 0.04
CA THR A 125 -1.77 0.66 -0.49
C THR A 125 -2.08 1.07 -1.92
N GLY A 126 -1.76 2.32 -2.32
CA GLY A 126 -1.86 2.80 -3.70
C GLY A 126 -0.88 2.15 -4.69
N ARG A 127 0.03 1.27 -4.24
CA ARG A 127 0.94 0.49 -5.10
C ARG A 127 0.50 -0.97 -5.29
N ASN A 128 -0.55 -1.42 -4.60
CA ASN A 128 -1.01 -2.82 -4.64
C ASN A 128 -1.76 -3.19 -5.95
N GLY A 129 -1.84 -2.26 -6.91
CA GLY A 129 -2.49 -2.47 -8.21
C GLY A 129 -3.97 -2.83 -8.07
N ILE A 130 -4.45 -3.69 -8.97
CA ILE A 130 -5.88 -4.02 -9.12
C ILE A 130 -6.32 -5.17 -8.18
N SER A 131 -5.39 -5.98 -7.66
CA SER A 131 -5.70 -7.21 -6.89
C SER A 131 -6.31 -6.95 -5.52
N SER A 132 -6.06 -5.80 -4.94
CA SER A 132 -6.53 -5.47 -3.58
C SER A 132 -7.32 -4.19 -3.61
N ASN A 133 -8.31 -4.05 -2.73
CA ASN A 133 -9.00 -2.77 -2.56
C ASN A 133 -8.26 -1.91 -1.53
N PRO A 134 -7.51 -0.87 -1.93
CA PRO A 134 -6.89 0.03 -0.97
C PRO A 134 -7.94 0.69 -0.07
N ASP A 135 -9.12 1.03 -0.61
CA ASP A 135 -10.18 1.70 0.14
C ASP A 135 -10.69 0.85 1.31
N LEU A 136 -10.76 -0.47 1.17
CA LEU A 136 -11.19 -1.37 2.27
C LEU A 136 -10.13 -1.48 3.36
N ILE A 137 -8.85 -1.49 2.99
CA ILE A 137 -7.74 -1.54 3.95
C ILE A 137 -7.72 -0.25 4.76
N ILE A 138 -7.83 0.89 4.08
CA ILE A 138 -7.89 2.19 4.75
C ILE A 138 -9.16 2.31 5.58
N ALA A 139 -10.33 1.89 5.07
CA ALA A 139 -11.58 1.93 5.85
C ALA A 139 -11.48 1.09 7.14
N LEU A 140 -10.89 -0.11 7.07
CA LEU A 140 -10.64 -0.94 8.23
C LEU A 140 -9.70 -0.24 9.22
N LEU A 141 -8.60 0.33 8.74
CA LEU A 141 -7.65 1.09 9.53
C LEU A 141 -8.32 2.27 10.24
N CYS A 142 -9.11 3.05 9.51
CA CYS A 142 -9.91 4.16 10.05
C CYS A 142 -10.90 3.67 11.10
N GLY A 143 -11.56 2.53 10.88
CA GLY A 143 -12.50 1.94 11.84
C GLY A 143 -11.82 1.55 13.15
N ILE A 144 -10.67 0.87 13.09
CA ILE A 144 -9.87 0.47 14.26
C ILE A 144 -9.38 1.71 15.02
N CYS A 145 -8.80 2.68 14.32
CA CYS A 145 -8.29 3.90 14.97
C CYS A 145 -9.42 4.75 15.57
N THR A 146 -10.57 4.84 14.90
CA THR A 146 -11.77 5.52 15.44
C THR A 146 -12.27 4.81 16.69
N TYR A 147 -12.29 3.48 16.71
CA TYR A 147 -12.66 2.70 17.90
C TYR A 147 -11.78 3.03 19.11
N PHE A 148 -10.46 3.10 18.92
CA PHE A 148 -9.55 3.50 20.00
C PHE A 148 -9.73 4.98 20.40
N ALA A 149 -9.99 5.88 19.45
CA ALA A 149 -10.23 7.29 19.73
C ALA A 149 -11.57 7.54 20.47
N LEU A 150 -12.59 6.69 20.25
CA LEU A 150 -13.90 6.80 20.90
C LEU A 150 -13.80 6.73 22.42
N GLY A 151 -12.81 6.02 22.98
CA GLY A 151 -12.59 5.96 24.44
C GLY A 151 -12.41 7.34 25.08
N PHE A 152 -11.76 8.27 24.38
CA PHE A 152 -11.57 9.65 24.83
C PHE A 152 -12.81 10.51 24.54
N VAL A 153 -13.38 10.39 23.34
CA VAL A 153 -14.51 11.25 22.91
C VAL A 153 -15.82 10.90 23.63
N ALA A 154 -16.07 9.63 23.94
CA ALA A 154 -17.31 9.19 24.58
C ALA A 154 -17.53 9.84 25.94
N GLN A 155 -16.45 10.08 26.71
CA GLN A 155 -16.54 10.76 28.00
C GLN A 155 -16.93 12.23 27.82
N PHE A 156 -16.36 12.93 26.83
CA PHE A 156 -16.77 14.29 26.48
C PHE A 156 -18.24 14.37 26.08
N ILE A 157 -18.72 13.46 25.21
CA ILE A 157 -20.11 13.47 24.74
C ILE A 157 -21.07 13.40 25.93
N ASN A 158 -20.77 12.56 26.93
CA ASN A 158 -21.62 12.39 28.12
C ASN A 158 -21.57 13.56 29.11
N VAL A 159 -20.55 14.41 29.04
CA VAL A 159 -20.41 15.61 29.90
C VAL A 159 -21.24 16.78 29.37
N PHE A 160 -21.48 16.84 28.06
CA PHE A 160 -22.34 17.89 27.51
C PHE A 160 -23.77 17.75 28.03
N ARG A 161 -24.40 18.89 28.36
CA ARG A 161 -25.80 18.94 28.83
C ARG A 161 -26.79 18.29 27.83
N TRP A 162 -26.46 18.26 26.54
CA TRP A 162 -27.35 17.80 25.45
C TRP A 162 -26.61 16.80 24.54
N PRO A 163 -26.28 15.59 25.03
CA PRO A 163 -25.46 14.62 24.29
C PRO A 163 -26.11 14.18 22.97
N LYS A 164 -27.46 14.13 22.94
CA LYS A 164 -28.23 13.80 21.74
C LYS A 164 -28.03 14.79 20.59
N LEU A 165 -27.88 16.09 20.89
CA LEU A 165 -27.60 17.10 19.86
C LEU A 165 -26.20 16.95 19.27
N ILE A 166 -25.22 16.59 20.09
CA ILE A 166 -23.85 16.32 19.62
C ILE A 166 -23.83 15.10 18.69
N LEU A 167 -24.52 14.01 19.06
CA LEU A 167 -24.66 12.83 18.21
C LEU A 167 -25.39 13.13 16.90
N LEU A 168 -26.46 13.94 16.94
CA LEU A 168 -27.14 14.42 15.73
C LEU A 168 -26.18 15.23 14.85
N GLY A 169 -25.40 16.14 15.43
CA GLY A 169 -24.39 16.92 14.71
C GLY A 169 -23.34 16.06 14.02
N LEU A 170 -22.80 15.05 14.72
CA LEU A 170 -21.89 14.06 14.15
C LEU A 170 -22.54 13.29 12.98
N GLY A 171 -23.81 12.92 13.11
CA GLY A 171 -24.58 12.28 12.03
C GLY A 171 -24.73 13.19 10.81
N VAL A 172 -25.04 14.47 11.01
CA VAL A 172 -25.14 15.47 9.93
C VAL A 172 -23.80 15.67 9.23
N VAL A 173 -22.71 15.83 9.99
CA VAL A 173 -21.36 15.95 9.43
C VAL A 173 -20.99 14.71 8.62
N THR A 174 -21.25 13.52 9.14
CA THR A 174 -21.01 12.25 8.42
C THR A 174 -21.80 12.20 7.13
N PHE A 175 -23.08 12.58 7.15
CA PHE A 175 -23.91 12.64 5.95
C PHE A 175 -23.36 13.60 4.91
N ILE A 176 -22.91 14.79 5.31
CA ILE A 176 -22.28 15.77 4.43
C ILE A 176 -21.03 15.17 3.76
N PHE A 177 -20.15 14.52 4.52
CA PHE A 177 -18.96 13.88 3.94
C PHE A 177 -19.30 12.73 2.99
N CYS A 178 -20.32 11.93 3.29
CA CYS A 178 -20.82 10.91 2.36
C CYS A 178 -21.34 11.53 1.05
N MET A 179 -22.09 12.64 1.13
CA MET A 179 -22.56 13.35 -0.07
C MET A 179 -21.40 13.94 -0.88
N ILE A 180 -20.40 14.51 -0.22
CA ILE A 180 -19.17 15.00 -0.88
C ILE A 180 -18.47 13.83 -1.60
N ALA A 181 -18.32 12.67 -0.96
CA ALA A 181 -17.65 11.51 -1.52
C ALA A 181 -18.34 10.92 -2.77
N VAL A 182 -19.67 11.05 -2.86
CA VAL A 182 -20.46 10.58 -4.03
C VAL A 182 -20.56 11.65 -5.13
N SER A 183 -20.34 12.92 -4.80
CA SER A 183 -20.34 14.02 -5.76
C SER A 183 -19.05 14.12 -6.60
N GLU A 184 -19.04 14.97 -7.62
CA GLU A 184 -17.84 15.30 -8.40
C GLU A 184 -16.70 15.91 -7.57
N VAL A 185 -17.03 16.49 -6.40
CA VAL A 185 -16.02 16.97 -5.45
C VAL A 185 -15.22 15.79 -4.89
N GLY A 186 -15.89 14.65 -4.66
CA GLY A 186 -15.30 13.39 -4.25
C GLY A 186 -14.64 12.59 -5.37
N PHE A 187 -14.61 13.11 -6.61
CA PHE A 187 -13.90 12.46 -7.70
C PHE A 187 -12.40 12.28 -7.32
N PRO A 188 -11.87 11.05 -7.39
CA PRO A 188 -10.61 10.70 -6.76
C PRO A 188 -9.38 11.15 -7.54
N TYR A 189 -9.52 11.84 -8.68
CA TYR A 189 -8.38 12.30 -9.48
C TYR A 189 -8.35 13.81 -9.67
N ARG A 190 -7.16 14.41 -9.53
CA ARG A 190 -6.89 15.82 -9.82
C ARG A 190 -5.52 15.95 -10.51
N PRO A 191 -5.37 16.85 -11.50
CA PRO A 191 -4.15 16.97 -12.31
C PRO A 191 -2.83 17.19 -11.56
N LYS A 192 -2.86 17.84 -10.40
CA LYS A 192 -1.63 18.23 -9.67
C LYS A 192 -1.33 17.40 -8.44
N THR A 193 -2.36 16.85 -7.79
CA THR A 193 -2.24 16.27 -6.44
C THR A 193 -2.44 14.75 -6.44
N ASN A 194 -3.30 14.23 -7.30
CA ASN A 194 -3.72 12.83 -7.29
C ASN A 194 -4.06 12.40 -8.72
N VAL A 195 -3.02 12.19 -9.52
CA VAL A 195 -3.17 11.79 -10.92
C VAL A 195 -3.53 10.31 -11.06
N MET A 196 -4.35 9.99 -12.04
CA MET A 196 -4.59 8.62 -12.47
C MET A 196 -3.38 8.16 -13.30
N ARG A 197 -2.70 7.08 -12.87
CA ARG A 197 -1.54 6.55 -13.59
C ARG A 197 -1.95 5.44 -14.54
N VAL A 198 -1.56 5.58 -15.80
CA VAL A 198 -1.78 4.56 -16.83
C VAL A 198 -0.44 4.27 -17.48
N ASN A 199 -0.01 3.01 -17.45
CA ASN A 199 1.10 2.57 -18.28
C ASN A 199 0.52 2.23 -19.66
N PHE A 200 1.06 2.89 -20.68
CA PHE A 200 0.64 2.75 -22.07
C PHE A 200 1.85 2.33 -22.90
N MET A 201 1.76 1.25 -23.67
CA MET A 201 2.84 0.90 -24.59
C MET A 201 2.27 0.66 -25.98
N GLN A 202 2.73 1.42 -26.96
CA GLN A 202 2.49 1.09 -28.36
C GLN A 202 3.36 -0.13 -28.71
N THR A 203 2.72 -1.23 -29.06
CA THR A 203 3.36 -2.54 -29.06
C THR A 203 3.17 -3.23 -30.38
N LYS A 204 4.27 -3.75 -30.94
CA LYS A 204 4.23 -4.72 -32.04
C LYS A 204 4.64 -6.09 -31.52
N ARG A 205 3.86 -7.12 -31.82
CA ARG A 205 4.16 -8.51 -31.46
C ARG A 205 4.40 -9.33 -32.72
N ILE A 206 5.40 -10.20 -32.68
CA ILE A 206 5.71 -11.14 -33.76
C ILE A 206 6.01 -12.49 -33.12
N PHE A 207 5.35 -13.54 -33.58
CA PHE A 207 5.52 -14.90 -33.08
C PHE A 207 6.05 -15.79 -34.19
N TYR A 208 7.13 -16.51 -33.89
CA TYR A 208 7.82 -17.43 -34.78
C TYR A 208 7.57 -18.88 -34.31
N ASP A 209 7.26 -19.77 -35.24
CA ASP A 209 7.17 -21.20 -34.99
C ASP A 209 8.55 -21.85 -34.88
N TYR A 210 8.57 -23.14 -34.54
CA TYR A 210 9.77 -23.99 -34.53
C TYR A 210 10.53 -23.99 -35.86
N ASP A 211 9.82 -23.91 -36.99
CA ASP A 211 10.42 -23.85 -38.33
C ASP A 211 10.95 -22.45 -38.69
N GLY A 212 10.84 -21.48 -37.79
CA GLY A 212 11.22 -20.08 -38.00
C GLY A 212 10.22 -19.26 -38.83
N ALA A 213 9.09 -19.84 -39.24
CA ALA A 213 8.02 -19.14 -39.94
C ALA A 213 7.24 -18.23 -38.98
N VAL A 214 6.79 -17.07 -39.45
CA VAL A 214 5.93 -16.17 -38.66
C VAL A 214 4.51 -16.74 -38.63
N THR A 215 4.04 -17.13 -37.44
CA THR A 215 2.70 -17.69 -37.23
C THR A 215 1.66 -16.60 -37.02
N HIS A 216 2.03 -15.55 -36.29
CA HIS A 216 1.14 -14.45 -35.96
C HIS A 216 1.95 -13.16 -35.81
N SER A 217 1.42 -12.06 -36.33
CA SER A 217 1.97 -10.73 -36.09
C SER A 217 0.82 -9.75 -35.94
N ASP A 218 0.84 -9.00 -34.85
CA ASP A 218 -0.13 -7.96 -34.58
C ASP A 218 0.50 -6.74 -33.93
N SER A 219 -0.33 -5.71 -33.80
CA SER A 219 0.05 -4.44 -33.23
C SER A 219 -1.11 -3.85 -32.45
N GLY A 220 -0.80 -3.06 -31.44
CA GLY A 220 -1.81 -2.41 -30.63
C GLY A 220 -1.26 -1.67 -29.43
N TYR A 221 -2.17 -1.14 -28.62
CA TYR A 221 -1.85 -0.48 -27.38
C TYR A 221 -2.03 -1.44 -26.21
N TYR A 222 -0.95 -1.60 -25.45
CA TYR A 222 -0.91 -2.40 -24.24
C TYR A 222 -1.10 -1.50 -23.02
N PHE A 223 -2.09 -1.81 -22.18
CA PHE A 223 -2.43 -1.06 -20.99
C PHE A 223 -2.19 -1.89 -19.73
N ILE A 224 -1.36 -1.36 -18.82
CA ILE A 224 -1.25 -1.90 -17.46
C ILE A 224 -1.96 -0.94 -16.51
N TYR A 225 -3.01 -1.44 -15.85
CA TYR A 225 -3.75 -0.65 -14.89
C TYR A 225 -3.05 -0.64 -13.53
N GLN A 226 -2.57 0.54 -13.12
CA GLN A 226 -1.98 0.73 -11.79
C GLN A 226 -3.02 1.02 -10.71
N ASP A 227 -4.23 1.40 -11.13
CA ASP A 227 -5.35 1.69 -10.25
C ASP A 227 -6.42 0.60 -10.36
N ARG A 228 -7.07 0.29 -9.23
CA ARG A 228 -8.22 -0.60 -9.13
C ARG A 228 -9.37 -0.20 -10.06
N ARG A 229 -9.60 1.10 -10.29
CA ARG A 229 -10.68 1.58 -11.15
C ARG A 229 -10.42 1.32 -12.64
N SER A 230 -9.22 0.85 -12.99
CA SER A 230 -8.78 0.57 -14.38
C SER A 230 -9.13 1.74 -15.30
N LEU A 231 -9.64 1.51 -16.51
CA LEU A 231 -10.04 2.58 -17.44
C LEU A 231 -11.50 3.02 -17.26
N SER A 232 -12.20 2.58 -16.22
CA SER A 232 -13.59 2.99 -15.98
C SER A 232 -13.76 4.51 -15.90
N PRO A 233 -12.85 5.28 -15.25
CA PRO A 233 -12.94 6.74 -15.22
C PRO A 233 -12.77 7.43 -16.59
N LEU A 234 -12.37 6.70 -17.63
CA LEU A 234 -12.17 7.25 -18.98
C LEU A 234 -13.35 6.99 -19.91
N LYS A 235 -14.33 6.18 -19.49
CA LYS A 235 -15.50 5.81 -20.33
C LYS A 235 -16.37 7.01 -20.71
N ASP A 236 -16.43 8.01 -19.85
CA ASP A 236 -17.24 9.22 -20.05
C ASP A 236 -16.50 10.32 -20.82
N PHE A 237 -15.24 10.07 -21.20
CA PHE A 237 -14.39 11.00 -21.95
C PHE A 237 -14.24 10.56 -23.41
N ASN A 238 -13.78 11.48 -24.26
CA ASN A 238 -13.69 11.31 -25.71
C ASN A 238 -12.57 10.34 -26.17
N VAL A 239 -12.18 9.39 -25.33
CA VAL A 239 -11.08 8.45 -25.60
C VAL A 239 -11.64 7.23 -26.34
N ASN A 240 -11.14 6.95 -27.54
CA ASN A 240 -11.59 5.81 -28.32
C ASN A 240 -11.02 4.48 -27.78
N LEU A 241 -11.73 3.88 -26.83
CA LEU A 241 -11.43 2.56 -26.25
C LEU A 241 -12.19 1.41 -26.93
N THR A 242 -12.77 1.66 -28.11
CA THR A 242 -13.56 0.65 -28.84
C THR A 242 -12.66 -0.49 -29.31
N GLY A 243 -12.99 -1.72 -28.88
CA GLY A 243 -12.22 -2.93 -29.19
C GLY A 243 -11.18 -3.30 -28.13
N LEU A 244 -11.18 -2.66 -26.97
CA LEU A 244 -10.33 -3.04 -25.84
C LEU A 244 -10.71 -4.43 -25.32
N THR A 245 -9.78 -5.38 -25.34
CA THR A 245 -9.95 -6.75 -24.86
C THR A 245 -8.98 -7.08 -23.73
N SER A 246 -9.30 -8.09 -22.93
CA SER A 246 -8.37 -8.66 -21.95
C SER A 246 -7.27 -9.47 -22.65
N MET A 247 -6.04 -9.41 -22.13
CA MET A 247 -4.94 -10.27 -22.57
C MET A 247 -4.96 -11.69 -22.00
N GLU A 248 -5.90 -12.00 -21.10
CA GLU A 248 -6.03 -13.32 -20.47
C GLU A 248 -6.01 -14.50 -21.47
N PRO A 249 -6.72 -14.47 -22.62
CA PRO A 249 -6.73 -15.60 -23.56
C PRO A 249 -5.39 -15.86 -24.24
N ASP A 250 -4.54 -14.83 -24.36
CA ASP A 250 -3.20 -14.96 -24.96
C ASP A 250 -2.21 -15.60 -23.98
N CYS A 251 -2.49 -15.55 -22.67
CA CYS A 251 -1.64 -16.10 -21.62
C CYS A 251 -1.52 -17.62 -21.64
N ASP A 252 -2.52 -18.31 -22.21
CA ASP A 252 -2.50 -19.76 -22.36
C ASP A 252 -1.84 -20.21 -23.68
N LYS A 253 -1.60 -19.25 -24.60
CA LYS A 253 -1.07 -19.52 -25.96
C LYS A 253 0.39 -19.16 -26.12
N TYR A 254 0.83 -18.08 -25.46
CA TYR A 254 2.15 -17.52 -25.66
C TYR A 254 2.85 -17.31 -24.32
N VAL A 255 4.17 -17.54 -24.27
CA VAL A 255 5.01 -17.13 -23.14
C VAL A 255 4.72 -15.69 -22.72
N MET A 256 4.45 -15.50 -21.43
CA MET A 256 4.11 -14.20 -20.84
C MET A 256 2.91 -13.48 -21.51
N CYS A 257 1.98 -14.23 -22.11
CA CYS A 257 0.83 -13.70 -22.87
C CYS A 257 1.21 -12.90 -24.11
N GLY A 258 2.48 -12.94 -24.54
CA GLY A 258 2.99 -12.01 -25.54
C GLY A 258 3.01 -10.55 -25.05
N ALA A 259 2.97 -10.30 -23.74
CA ALA A 259 2.91 -8.96 -23.19
C ALA A 259 4.31 -8.31 -23.16
N PRO A 260 4.47 -7.05 -23.61
CA PRO A 260 5.72 -6.28 -23.55
C PRO A 260 5.96 -5.81 -22.12
N CYS A 261 6.32 -6.74 -21.27
CA CYS A 261 6.22 -6.56 -19.85
C CYS A 261 7.51 -5.94 -19.31
N PHE A 262 7.48 -4.68 -18.86
CA PHE A 262 8.71 -3.95 -18.47
C PHE A 262 9.24 -4.30 -17.08
N ASN A 263 8.38 -4.21 -16.06
CA ASN A 263 8.68 -4.54 -14.66
C ASN A 263 7.41 -5.08 -13.99
N PHE A 264 7.55 -6.03 -13.06
CA PHE A 264 6.44 -6.63 -12.28
C PHE A 264 5.27 -7.16 -13.12
N CYS A 265 5.46 -8.31 -13.75
CA CYS A 265 4.52 -8.92 -14.70
C CYS A 265 3.35 -9.71 -14.08
N GLY A 266 3.09 -9.57 -12.78
CA GLY A 266 1.99 -10.27 -12.10
C GLY A 266 0.60 -9.81 -12.57
N GLY A 267 0.49 -8.58 -13.09
CA GLY A 267 -0.78 -8.01 -13.59
C GLY A 267 -1.15 -8.40 -15.01
N ARG A 268 -0.30 -9.12 -15.76
CA ARG A 268 -0.42 -9.32 -17.22
C ARG A 268 -1.75 -9.92 -17.68
N ARG A 269 -2.33 -10.86 -16.92
CA ARG A 269 -3.63 -11.49 -17.23
C ARG A 269 -4.79 -10.48 -17.23
N ARG A 270 -4.68 -9.41 -16.44
CA ARG A 270 -5.71 -8.36 -16.31
C ARG A 270 -5.37 -7.11 -17.12
N ALA A 271 -4.32 -7.17 -17.94
CA ALA A 271 -3.93 -6.06 -18.79
C ALA A 271 -4.89 -5.91 -19.98
N GLY A 272 -5.01 -4.68 -20.47
CA GLY A 272 -5.81 -4.35 -21.64
C GLY A 272 -4.98 -4.41 -22.92
N TRP A 273 -5.57 -4.94 -23.98
CA TRP A 273 -5.04 -4.88 -25.33
C TRP A 273 -6.04 -4.19 -26.25
N LEU A 274 -5.60 -3.13 -26.93
CA LEU A 274 -6.40 -2.41 -27.92
C LEU A 274 -5.75 -2.53 -29.29
N PRO A 275 -6.30 -3.35 -30.20
CA PRO A 275 -5.72 -3.53 -31.53
C PRO A 275 -5.70 -2.23 -32.34
N ARG A 276 -4.52 -1.83 -32.82
CA ARG A 276 -4.26 -0.64 -33.63
C ARG A 276 -3.03 -0.88 -34.48
N GLU A 277 -2.95 -0.28 -35.67
CA GLU A 277 -1.69 -0.24 -36.40
C GLU A 277 -0.72 0.71 -35.69
N VAL A 278 0.47 0.22 -35.35
CA VAL A 278 1.50 1.02 -34.68
C VAL A 278 2.82 0.98 -35.43
N SER A 279 3.53 2.09 -35.42
CA SER A 279 4.89 2.19 -35.96
C SER A 279 5.90 2.21 -34.81
N ILE A 280 6.85 1.28 -34.81
CA ILE A 280 7.90 1.20 -33.78
C ILE A 280 9.20 1.81 -34.34
N PRO A 281 9.91 2.63 -33.55
CA PRO A 281 11.08 3.39 -34.02
C PRO A 281 12.36 2.56 -34.23
N GLY A 282 12.37 1.30 -33.79
CA GLY A 282 13.51 0.39 -33.95
C GLY A 282 13.08 -1.07 -33.95
N ASP A 283 14.05 -1.97 -34.01
CA ASP A 283 13.81 -3.42 -33.99
C ASP A 283 14.70 -4.12 -32.96
N ILE A 284 14.33 -5.35 -32.61
CA ILE A 284 15.12 -6.28 -31.80
C ILE A 284 15.50 -7.49 -32.63
N THR A 285 16.77 -7.89 -32.60
CA THR A 285 17.26 -9.05 -33.34
C THR A 285 17.82 -10.07 -32.38
N LEU A 286 17.27 -11.28 -32.42
CA LEU A 286 17.78 -12.45 -31.73
C LEU A 286 18.28 -13.44 -32.77
N GLU A 287 19.59 -13.69 -32.76
CA GLU A 287 20.25 -14.66 -33.64
C GLU A 287 20.64 -15.90 -32.81
N LEU A 288 20.24 -17.09 -33.27
CA LEU A 288 20.78 -18.35 -32.75
C LEU A 288 22.13 -18.60 -33.41
N LEU A 289 23.21 -18.56 -32.63
CA LEU A 289 24.57 -18.76 -33.10
C LEU A 289 24.91 -20.24 -33.23
N GLU A 290 24.60 -21.01 -32.20
CA GLU A 290 24.93 -22.42 -32.13
C GLU A 290 23.89 -23.19 -31.30
N LYS A 291 23.57 -24.40 -31.75
CA LYS A 291 22.80 -25.41 -31.01
C LYS A 291 23.67 -26.66 -30.90
N SER A 292 24.11 -27.01 -29.71
CA SER A 292 24.99 -28.16 -29.47
C SER A 292 24.45 -29.05 -28.36
N VAL A 293 24.58 -30.36 -28.54
CA VAL A 293 24.23 -31.36 -27.52
C VAL A 293 25.46 -31.64 -26.68
N LEU A 294 25.35 -31.51 -25.36
CA LEU A 294 26.46 -31.73 -24.44
C LEU A 294 26.82 -33.23 -24.35
N PRO A 295 28.03 -33.58 -23.86
CA PRO A 295 28.49 -34.96 -23.80
C PRO A 295 27.63 -35.93 -22.98
N ASP A 296 26.72 -35.39 -22.15
CA ASP A 296 25.76 -36.20 -21.37
C ASP A 296 24.60 -36.75 -22.21
N GLY A 297 24.46 -36.30 -23.47
CA GLY A 297 23.42 -36.73 -24.41
C GLY A 297 21.99 -36.34 -24.00
N LYS A 298 21.83 -35.54 -22.95
CA LYS A 298 20.53 -35.17 -22.36
C LYS A 298 20.33 -33.66 -22.24
N THR A 299 21.42 -32.90 -22.34
CA THR A 299 21.39 -31.44 -22.25
C THR A 299 21.72 -30.83 -23.61
N THR A 300 20.89 -29.88 -24.05
CA THR A 300 21.15 -29.06 -25.24
C THR A 300 21.52 -27.65 -24.80
N ARG A 301 22.62 -27.14 -25.33
CA ARG A 301 23.04 -25.74 -25.19
C ARG A 301 22.61 -24.96 -26.42
N PHE A 302 21.97 -23.82 -26.19
CA PHE A 302 21.68 -22.82 -27.20
C PHE A 302 22.50 -21.56 -26.92
N GLU A 303 23.22 -21.07 -27.92
CA GLU A 303 23.96 -19.81 -27.84
C GLU A 303 23.28 -18.74 -28.69
N PHE A 304 22.98 -17.61 -28.06
CA PHE A 304 22.26 -16.50 -28.67
C PHE A 304 23.10 -15.24 -28.73
N LYS A 305 22.78 -14.42 -29.72
CA LYS A 305 23.21 -13.03 -29.82
C LYS A 305 21.98 -12.14 -29.91
N LEU A 306 21.84 -11.24 -28.96
CA LEU A 306 20.72 -10.31 -28.85
C LEU A 306 21.21 -8.88 -29.10
N THR A 307 20.50 -8.16 -29.95
CA THR A 307 20.73 -6.74 -30.25
C THR A 307 19.41 -5.99 -30.24
N GLY A 308 19.36 -4.82 -29.61
CA GLY A 308 18.12 -4.09 -29.41
C GLY A 308 18.32 -2.82 -28.59
N PRO A 309 17.24 -2.19 -28.08
CA PRO A 309 17.32 -0.94 -27.33
C PRO A 309 17.97 -1.11 -25.95
N PRO A 310 18.30 0.00 -25.25
CA PRO A 310 18.97 -0.04 -23.94
C PRO A 310 18.25 -0.81 -22.84
N GLN A 311 16.96 -1.09 -23.00
CA GLN A 311 16.13 -1.79 -22.04
C GLN A 311 15.45 -2.97 -22.73
N MET A 312 15.82 -4.19 -22.35
CA MET A 312 15.31 -5.42 -22.94
C MET A 312 14.96 -6.44 -21.86
N ASN A 313 13.97 -7.28 -22.14
CA ASN A 313 13.61 -8.40 -21.27
C ASN A 313 13.63 -9.71 -22.07
N VAL A 314 14.16 -10.76 -21.46
CA VAL A 314 14.14 -12.12 -22.02
C VAL A 314 13.36 -13.03 -21.09
N PHE A 315 12.34 -13.68 -21.63
CA PHE A 315 11.45 -14.61 -20.96
C PHE A 315 11.74 -16.02 -21.45
N ILE A 316 12.12 -16.92 -20.53
CA ILE A 316 12.51 -18.30 -20.87
C ILE A 316 11.47 -19.24 -20.26
N GLN A 317 10.75 -19.96 -21.11
CA GLN A 317 9.76 -20.96 -20.71
C GLN A 317 10.15 -22.32 -21.28
N PRO A 318 10.63 -23.27 -20.45
CA PRO A 318 10.85 -24.64 -20.89
C PRO A 318 9.53 -25.30 -21.33
N VAL A 319 9.59 -26.13 -22.37
CA VAL A 319 8.43 -26.85 -22.92
C VAL A 319 8.44 -28.31 -22.45
N GLY A 320 7.26 -28.82 -22.08
CA GLY A 320 7.07 -30.21 -21.66
C GLY A 320 7.84 -30.56 -20.38
N VAL A 321 8.72 -31.56 -20.46
CA VAL A 321 9.54 -32.04 -19.32
C VAL A 321 10.95 -31.45 -19.29
N ALA A 322 11.25 -30.50 -20.20
CA ALA A 322 12.54 -29.82 -20.21
C ALA A 322 12.71 -28.93 -18.98
N LYS A 323 13.93 -28.87 -18.44
CA LYS A 323 14.31 -27.97 -17.34
C LYS A 323 15.58 -27.22 -17.67
N VAL A 324 15.67 -25.97 -17.25
CA VAL A 324 16.91 -25.20 -17.37
C VAL A 324 17.92 -25.76 -16.39
N ARG A 325 19.11 -26.10 -16.88
CA ARG A 325 20.22 -26.63 -16.09
C ARG A 325 21.21 -25.55 -15.72
N ASP A 326 21.57 -24.72 -16.69
CA ASP A 326 22.52 -23.60 -16.52
C ASP A 326 22.27 -22.53 -17.59
N TRP A 327 22.81 -21.34 -17.38
CA TRP A 327 22.74 -20.23 -18.35
C TRP A 327 23.85 -19.20 -18.08
N SER A 328 23.94 -18.17 -18.92
CA SER A 328 24.86 -17.04 -18.67
C SER A 328 24.37 -16.02 -17.64
N PHE A 329 23.12 -16.10 -17.20
CA PHE A 329 22.54 -15.15 -16.24
C PHE A 329 22.84 -15.54 -14.78
N ASP A 330 22.36 -14.73 -13.83
CA ASP A 330 22.49 -15.03 -12.40
C ASP A 330 21.86 -16.41 -12.07
N ARG A 331 22.64 -17.28 -11.42
CA ARG A 331 22.24 -18.65 -11.06
C ARG A 331 21.25 -18.70 -9.90
N LYS A 332 21.07 -17.61 -9.15
CA LYS A 332 20.16 -17.58 -8.00
C LYS A 332 18.73 -18.00 -8.36
N LEU A 333 18.26 -17.63 -9.56
CA LEU A 333 16.94 -18.02 -10.07
C LEU A 333 16.80 -19.54 -10.37
N LEU A 334 17.92 -20.26 -10.53
CA LEU A 334 17.94 -21.72 -10.69
C LEU A 334 18.08 -22.46 -9.35
N GLU A 335 18.70 -21.82 -8.36
CA GLU A 335 18.93 -22.38 -7.02
C GLU A 335 17.73 -22.19 -6.08
N ASP A 336 17.04 -21.05 -6.18
CA ASP A 336 15.79 -20.79 -5.49
C ASP A 336 14.64 -21.61 -6.12
N THR A 337 13.58 -21.91 -5.36
CA THR A 337 12.41 -22.68 -5.81
C THR A 337 11.49 -21.86 -6.72
N TYR A 338 12.05 -21.28 -7.79
CA TYR A 338 11.33 -20.45 -8.75
C TYR A 338 10.70 -21.31 -9.85
N GLU A 339 9.41 -21.11 -10.08
CA GLU A 339 8.70 -21.76 -11.18
C GLU A 339 8.81 -20.92 -12.47
N PRO A 340 9.00 -21.55 -13.65
CA PRO A 340 9.04 -20.84 -14.92
C PRO A 340 7.69 -20.14 -15.20
N PRO A 341 7.67 -19.07 -16.03
CA PRO A 341 8.75 -18.59 -16.89
C PRO A 341 9.83 -17.78 -16.15
N TYR A 342 11.09 -17.99 -16.50
CA TYR A 342 12.22 -17.21 -15.99
C TYR A 342 12.33 -15.88 -16.71
N VAL A 343 12.74 -14.82 -15.99
CA VAL A 343 12.83 -13.46 -16.52
C VAL A 343 14.23 -12.91 -16.31
N ALA A 344 14.89 -12.52 -17.39
CA ALA A 344 16.14 -11.77 -17.36
C ALA A 344 15.89 -10.33 -17.82
N TYR A 345 16.17 -9.37 -16.93
CA TYR A 345 16.13 -7.94 -17.24
C TYR A 345 17.51 -7.51 -17.71
N ILE A 346 17.58 -6.90 -18.89
CA ILE A 346 18.82 -6.48 -19.53
C ILE A 346 18.76 -4.97 -19.73
N SER A 347 19.76 -4.29 -19.19
CA SER A 347 19.95 -2.86 -19.38
C SER A 347 21.40 -2.56 -19.75
N TYR A 348 21.62 -1.72 -20.75
CA TYR A 348 22.95 -1.23 -21.09
C TYR A 348 23.00 0.31 -21.15
N GLY A 349 24.22 0.86 -21.08
CA GLY A 349 24.47 2.30 -21.07
C GLY A 349 25.07 2.78 -22.39
N ILE A 350 26.30 3.27 -22.34
CA ILE A 350 27.04 3.78 -23.53
C ILE A 350 27.48 2.64 -24.45
N ASP A 351 27.82 1.49 -23.89
CA ASP A 351 28.19 0.30 -24.64
C ASP A 351 26.93 -0.42 -25.13
N ASP A 352 26.70 -0.37 -26.44
CA ASP A 352 25.58 -0.99 -27.15
C ASP A 352 25.98 -2.31 -27.83
N SER A 353 27.10 -2.91 -27.42
CA SER A 353 27.57 -4.17 -28.00
C SER A 353 26.54 -5.29 -27.84
N PRO A 354 26.38 -6.17 -28.86
CA PRO A 354 25.41 -7.26 -28.79
C PRO A 354 25.64 -8.19 -27.60
N LEU A 355 24.58 -8.47 -26.84
CA LEU A 355 24.63 -9.40 -25.72
C LEU A 355 24.71 -10.83 -26.27
N LYS A 356 25.78 -11.54 -25.89
CA LYS A 356 25.89 -12.99 -26.12
C LYS A 356 25.56 -13.74 -24.83
N PHE A 357 24.64 -14.69 -24.89
CA PHE A 357 24.28 -15.52 -23.75
C PHE A 357 23.93 -16.94 -24.21
N PHE A 358 24.03 -17.90 -23.30
CA PHE A 358 23.63 -19.27 -23.53
C PHE A 358 22.55 -19.71 -22.54
N VAL A 359 21.75 -20.69 -22.97
CA VAL A 359 20.76 -21.39 -22.13
C VAL A 359 20.94 -22.89 -22.34
N GLU A 360 21.08 -23.63 -21.24
CA GLU A 360 21.19 -25.10 -21.25
C GLU A 360 19.89 -25.72 -20.74
N LEU A 361 19.28 -26.57 -21.57
CA LEU A 361 18.05 -27.28 -21.26
C LEU A 361 18.32 -28.78 -21.19
N ALA A 362 17.98 -29.39 -20.06
CA ALA A 362 18.06 -30.82 -19.85
C ALA A 362 16.68 -31.45 -19.96
N LYS A 363 16.57 -32.56 -20.69
CA LYS A 363 15.34 -33.33 -20.82
C LYS A 363 15.55 -34.74 -20.24
N SER A 364 14.65 -35.17 -19.36
CA SER A 364 14.82 -36.44 -18.62
C SER A 364 14.65 -37.69 -19.49
N ASP A 365 13.86 -37.58 -20.57
CA ASP A 365 13.58 -38.66 -21.53
C ASP A 365 14.66 -38.83 -22.61
N GLY A 366 15.56 -37.86 -22.77
CA GLY A 366 16.62 -37.87 -23.80
C GLY A 366 16.14 -37.58 -25.22
N ASP A 367 14.87 -37.24 -25.43
CA ASP A 367 14.33 -36.93 -26.77
C ASP A 367 14.44 -35.44 -27.08
N LEU A 368 15.48 -35.08 -27.82
CA LEU A 368 15.82 -33.69 -28.18
C LEU A 368 15.27 -33.25 -29.55
N SER A 369 14.36 -34.02 -30.15
CA SER A 369 13.87 -33.80 -31.51
C SER A 369 12.73 -32.78 -31.64
N GLY A 370 12.08 -32.42 -30.52
CA GLY A 370 10.99 -31.45 -30.47
C GLY A 370 11.38 -30.07 -29.92
N PRO A 371 10.40 -29.16 -29.75
CA PRO A 371 10.63 -27.87 -29.10
C PRO A 371 11.02 -28.06 -27.63
N LEU A 372 12.11 -27.41 -27.24
CA LEU A 372 12.69 -27.47 -25.90
C LEU A 372 12.35 -26.23 -25.07
N MET A 373 12.15 -25.08 -25.72
CA MET A 373 11.74 -23.84 -25.04
C MET A 373 10.95 -22.88 -25.92
N GLU A 374 10.12 -22.08 -25.26
CA GLU A 374 9.60 -20.82 -25.76
C GLU A 374 10.42 -19.67 -25.18
N LEU A 375 10.85 -18.77 -26.05
CA LEU A 375 11.65 -17.61 -25.70
C LEU A 375 10.93 -16.33 -26.12
N GLY A 376 10.60 -15.47 -25.16
CA GLY A 376 10.03 -14.14 -25.43
C GLY A 376 11.08 -13.08 -25.25
N VAL A 377 11.35 -12.27 -26.28
CA VAL A 377 12.28 -11.14 -26.20
C VAL A 377 11.49 -9.84 -26.35
N VAL A 378 11.73 -8.90 -25.46
CA VAL A 378 11.07 -7.59 -25.47
C VAL A 378 12.12 -6.49 -25.55
N GLY A 379 11.89 -5.52 -26.43
CA GLY A 379 12.64 -4.27 -26.47
C GLY A 379 11.76 -3.11 -26.04
N HIS A 380 12.27 -2.27 -25.13
CA HIS A 380 11.59 -1.08 -24.63
C HIS A 380 12.33 0.21 -25.05
N PHE A 381 11.64 1.05 -25.82
CA PHE A 381 12.18 2.30 -26.37
C PHE A 381 11.79 3.50 -25.48
N ILE A 382 12.30 3.51 -24.24
CA ILE A 382 11.81 4.42 -23.18
C ILE A 382 12.24 5.87 -23.40
N SER A 383 13.41 6.10 -24.00
CA SER A 383 13.98 7.44 -24.24
C SER A 383 13.04 8.33 -25.08
N TYR A 384 13.10 9.64 -24.86
CA TYR A 384 12.41 10.63 -25.70
C TYR A 384 13.00 10.74 -27.11
N GLU A 385 14.20 10.19 -27.34
CA GLU A 385 14.81 10.08 -28.66
C GLU A 385 14.03 9.16 -29.60
N PHE A 386 13.27 8.22 -29.02
CA PHE A 386 12.43 7.30 -29.78
C PHE A 386 11.05 7.91 -29.98
N GLU A 387 10.80 8.41 -31.18
CA GLU A 387 9.51 9.02 -31.49
C GLU A 387 8.35 8.04 -31.38
N ARG A 388 7.26 8.52 -30.77
CA ARG A 388 5.96 7.86 -30.75
C ARG A 388 5.28 8.09 -32.08
N ASP A 389 4.43 7.15 -32.48
CA ASP A 389 3.69 7.31 -33.72
C ASP A 389 2.64 8.43 -33.62
N ALA A 390 2.19 8.95 -34.77
CA ALA A 390 1.28 10.09 -34.80
C ALA A 390 -0.06 9.79 -34.12
N HIS A 391 -0.57 8.56 -34.30
CA HIS A 391 -1.85 8.13 -33.72
C HIS A 391 -1.78 7.96 -32.20
N ALA A 392 -0.66 7.50 -31.66
CA ALA A 392 -0.41 7.41 -30.23
C ALA A 392 -0.28 8.81 -29.62
N LYS A 393 0.41 9.74 -30.28
CA LYS A 393 0.47 11.16 -29.85
C LYS A 393 -0.92 11.78 -29.79
N GLU A 394 -1.77 11.54 -30.79
CA GLU A 394 -3.18 11.97 -30.81
C GLU A 394 -3.97 11.32 -29.67
N PHE A 395 -3.88 10.00 -29.51
CA PHE A 395 -4.55 9.25 -28.44
C PHE A 395 -4.15 9.76 -27.04
N LEU A 396 -2.87 10.06 -26.82
CA LEU A 396 -2.38 10.63 -25.56
C LEU A 396 -2.90 12.05 -25.33
N SER A 397 -3.16 12.82 -26.38
CA SER A 397 -3.71 14.17 -26.29
C SER A 397 -5.21 14.19 -25.95
N ASP A 398 -5.93 13.14 -26.31
CA ASP A 398 -7.35 12.94 -25.95
C ASP A 398 -7.54 12.52 -24.48
N LEU A 399 -6.47 12.12 -23.79
CA LEU A 399 -6.54 11.74 -22.38
C LEU A 399 -6.87 12.97 -21.51
N PRO A 400 -7.75 12.81 -20.49
CA PRO A 400 -8.04 13.89 -19.55
C PRO A 400 -6.79 14.36 -18.82
N ASN A 401 -6.76 15.65 -18.47
CA ASN A 401 -5.62 16.29 -17.79
C ASN A 401 -5.24 15.70 -16.41
N TYR A 402 -6.11 14.90 -15.78
CA TYR A 402 -5.81 14.20 -14.53
C TYR A 402 -5.12 12.85 -14.76
N VAL A 403 -4.99 12.39 -16.00
CA VAL A 403 -4.30 11.17 -16.37
C VAL A 403 -2.84 11.47 -16.63
N HIS A 404 -1.97 10.76 -15.90
CA HIS A 404 -0.55 10.71 -16.18
C HIS A 404 -0.25 9.39 -16.90
N ALA A 405 -0.07 9.47 -18.21
CA ALA A 405 0.33 8.34 -19.04
C ALA A 405 1.86 8.17 -18.99
N MET A 406 2.31 7.04 -18.46
CA MET A 406 3.69 6.60 -18.61
C MET A 406 3.76 5.76 -19.88
N GLU A 407 4.41 6.31 -20.90
CA GLU A 407 4.27 5.82 -22.26
C GLU A 407 5.61 5.60 -22.97
N TRP A 408 5.72 4.52 -23.73
CA TRP A 408 6.84 4.28 -24.63
C TRP A 408 6.52 3.20 -25.69
N PRO A 409 7.20 3.19 -26.84
CA PRO A 409 7.13 2.09 -27.79
C PRO A 409 7.81 0.82 -27.27
N ALA A 410 7.22 -0.32 -27.61
CA ALA A 410 7.76 -1.63 -27.28
C ALA A 410 7.58 -2.61 -28.45
N ILE A 411 8.46 -3.59 -28.51
CA ILE A 411 8.36 -4.71 -29.45
C ILE A 411 8.54 -6.02 -28.70
N PHE A 412 7.69 -6.99 -28.99
CA PHE A 412 7.75 -8.35 -28.45
C PHE A 412 7.99 -9.32 -29.61
N LYS A 413 9.00 -10.19 -29.48
CA LYS A 413 9.22 -11.31 -30.40
C LYS A 413 9.24 -12.63 -29.63
N GLY A 414 8.31 -13.52 -29.94
CA GLY A 414 8.22 -14.86 -29.35
C GLY A 414 8.79 -15.91 -30.31
N TYR A 415 9.67 -16.78 -29.82
CA TYR A 415 10.35 -17.81 -30.58
C TYR A 415 10.15 -19.18 -29.94
N ILE A 416 10.09 -20.24 -30.75
CA ILE A 416 10.06 -21.63 -30.30
C ILE A 416 11.34 -22.31 -30.80
N PHE A 417 12.12 -22.93 -29.92
CA PHE A 417 13.45 -23.51 -30.22
C PHE A 417 13.61 -24.97 -29.80
#